data_AF-A0A9P6WS80-F1
#
_entry.id   AF-A0A9P6WS80-F1
#
_cell.length_a   1.000
_cell.length_b   1.000
_cell.length_c   1.000
_cell.angle_alpha   90.00
_cell.angle_beta   90.00
_cell.angle_gamma   90.00
#
_symmetry.space_group_name_H-M   'P 1'
#
loop_
_entity.id
_entity.type
_entity.pdbx_description
1 polymer ?
#
loop_
_entity_poly.entity_id
_entity_poly.type
_entity_poly.pdbx_seq_one_letter_code
_entity_poly.pdbx_strand_id
1 'polypeptide(L)'
;MDEGWDALHRDRIAKRTKQDRGSHGYDNALPSMRAVFVASGPSFRQGLVIDGFDNVDVYPLLAHLLQVPAAPNDGNPETLKQTLR
;
A
#
# COMPACT_ATOMS: atom_id res chain seq x y z
N MET A 1 12.10 13.18 -0.57
CA MET A 1 11.71 14.44 -1.22
C MET A 1 10.48 14.94 -0.50
N ASP A 2 10.39 16.23 -0.24
CA ASP A 2 9.21 16.81 0.41
C ASP A 2 7.98 16.66 -0.50
N GLU A 3 6.81 16.59 0.11
CA GLU A 3 5.54 16.47 -0.62
C GLU A 3 5.38 17.65 -1.60
N GLY A 4 5.01 17.34 -2.85
CA GLY A 4 4.90 18.32 -3.94
C GLY A 4 6.22 18.64 -4.66
N TRP A 5 7.37 18.15 -4.17
CA TRP A 5 8.68 18.42 -4.80
C TRP A 5 9.21 17.22 -5.58
N ASP A 6 9.55 17.45 -6.86
CA ASP A 6 10.21 16.45 -7.72
C ASP A 6 11.68 16.85 -7.95
N ALA A 7 12.61 15.89 -7.88
CA ALA A 7 13.99 16.08 -8.32
C ALA A 7 14.12 15.64 -9.78
N LEU A 8 14.32 16.60 -10.69
CA LEU A 8 14.35 16.34 -12.13
C LEU A 8 15.62 16.90 -12.78
N HIS A 9 16.11 16.22 -13.82
CA HIS A 9 17.16 16.77 -14.69
C HIS A 9 16.66 18.01 -15.47
N ARG A 10 17.58 18.92 -15.80
CA ARG A 10 17.28 20.21 -16.44
C ARG A 10 16.55 20.05 -17.79
N ASP A 11 16.93 19.06 -18.58
CA ASP A 11 16.31 18.75 -19.87
C ASP A 11 14.84 18.31 -19.73
N ARG A 12 14.51 17.59 -18.64
CA ARG A 12 13.14 17.22 -18.31
C ARG A 12 12.32 18.42 -17.84
N ILE A 13 12.92 19.34 -17.09
CA ILE A 13 12.27 20.61 -16.69
C ILE A 13 11.95 21.45 -17.93
N ALA A 14 12.89 21.57 -18.88
CA ALA A 14 12.70 22.34 -20.11
C ALA A 14 11.55 21.83 -20.99
N LYS A 15 11.25 20.53 -20.94
CA LYS A 15 10.15 19.88 -21.68
C LYS A 15 8.84 19.78 -20.90
N ARG A 16 8.83 20.16 -19.61
CA ARG A 16 7.66 20.00 -18.73
C ARG A 16 6.63 21.09 -19.02
N THR A 17 5.37 20.71 -19.19
CA THR A 17 4.26 21.65 -19.29
C THR A 17 4.07 22.37 -17.95
N LYS A 18 3.88 23.69 -17.99
CA LYS A 18 3.61 24.53 -16.80
C LYS A 18 2.14 24.44 -16.42
N GLN A 19 1.74 23.31 -15.87
CA GLN A 19 0.41 23.06 -15.32
C GLN A 19 0.54 22.34 -13.99
N ASP A 20 -0.41 22.60 -13.09
CA ASP A 20 -0.54 21.84 -11.85
C ASP A 20 -0.87 20.38 -12.19
N ARG A 21 -0.24 19.45 -11.47
CA ARG A 21 -0.43 18.01 -11.69
C ARG A 21 -0.39 17.28 -10.36
N GLY A 22 -1.10 16.15 -10.32
CA GLY A 22 -0.87 15.15 -9.28
C GLY A 22 0.51 14.51 -9.42
N SER A 23 1.06 14.04 -8.30
CA SER A 23 2.30 13.28 -8.23
C SER A 23 2.20 12.27 -7.09
N HIS A 24 3.11 11.31 -7.07
CA HIS A 24 3.20 10.27 -6.04
C HIS A 24 4.65 9.78 -5.94
N GLY A 25 4.91 8.87 -4.99
CA GLY A 25 6.26 8.35 -4.72
C GLY A 25 7.06 9.18 -3.70
N TYR A 26 6.36 10.00 -2.91
CA TYR A 26 6.89 10.64 -1.71
C TYR A 26 7.02 9.61 -0.57
N ASP A 27 7.33 10.09 0.63
CA ASP A 27 7.33 9.27 1.85
C ASP A 27 5.97 8.56 2.02
N ASN A 28 5.99 7.23 2.19
CA ASN A 28 4.80 6.40 2.31
C ASN A 28 4.04 6.65 3.63
N ALA A 29 4.65 7.28 4.63
CA ALA A 29 3.98 7.67 5.86
C ALA A 29 2.99 8.85 5.67
N LEU A 30 3.12 9.61 4.57
CA LEU A 30 2.25 10.75 4.29
C LEU A 30 0.79 10.30 4.06
N PRO A 31 -0.21 11.00 4.64
CA PRO A 31 -1.62 10.67 4.43
C PRO A 31 -2.06 10.62 2.96
N SER A 32 -1.48 11.48 2.11
CA SER A 32 -1.76 11.53 0.67
C SER A 32 -1.21 10.34 -0.14
N MET A 33 -0.25 9.60 0.42
CA MET A 33 0.37 8.42 -0.20
C MET A 33 -0.28 7.11 0.25
N ARG A 34 -1.26 7.16 1.16
CA ARG A 34 -1.96 5.97 1.65
C ARG A 34 -2.84 5.37 0.56
N ALA A 35 -2.86 4.04 0.49
CA ALA A 35 -3.73 3.28 -0.39
C ALA A 35 -5.00 2.81 0.32
N VAL A 36 -6.01 2.42 -0.46
CA VAL A 36 -7.25 1.81 0.05
C VAL A 36 -7.11 0.29 0.08
N PHE A 37 -7.57 -0.32 1.18
CA PHE A 37 -7.71 -1.77 1.31
C PHE A 37 -9.15 -2.12 1.74
N VAL A 38 -9.79 -3.03 0.99
CA VAL A 38 -11.12 -3.56 1.30
C VAL A 38 -11.09 -5.06 1.06
N ALA A 39 -11.52 -5.84 2.05
CA ALA A 39 -11.62 -7.29 1.96
C ALA A 39 -13.05 -7.76 2.30
N SER A 40 -13.57 -8.70 1.52
CA SER A 40 -14.89 -9.30 1.73
C SER A 40 -14.88 -10.74 1.26
N GLY A 41 -15.46 -11.62 2.06
CA GLY A 41 -15.51 -13.05 1.77
C GLY A 41 -15.83 -13.88 3.02
N PRO A 42 -16.03 -15.20 2.85
CA PRO A 42 -16.39 -16.10 3.96
C PRO A 42 -15.30 -16.20 5.02
N SER A 43 -14.03 -16.02 4.65
CA SER A 43 -12.88 -16.07 5.55
C SER A 43 -12.72 -14.82 6.42
N PHE A 44 -13.31 -13.69 6.02
CA PHE A 44 -13.16 -12.41 6.71
C PHE A 44 -14.30 -12.13 7.67
N ARG A 45 -13.99 -11.47 8.79
CA ARG A 45 -14.98 -10.84 9.67
C ARG A 45 -15.71 -9.73 8.91
N GLN A 46 -17.00 -9.59 9.14
CA GLN A 46 -17.82 -8.58 8.47
C GLN A 46 -17.91 -7.30 9.30
N GLY A 47 -17.94 -6.14 8.63
CA GLY A 47 -18.13 -4.84 9.27
C GLY A 47 -16.96 -4.38 10.15
N LEU A 48 -15.80 -5.05 10.07
CA LEU A 48 -14.62 -4.67 10.82
C LEU A 48 -13.86 -3.57 10.08
N VAL A 49 -13.55 -2.48 10.80
CA VAL A 49 -12.59 -1.45 10.38
C VAL A 49 -11.32 -1.66 11.20
N ILE A 50 -10.17 -1.61 10.54
CA ILE A 50 -8.85 -1.76 11.16
C ILE A 50 -8.00 -0.52 10.93
N ASP A 51 -6.95 -0.37 11.74
CA ASP A 51 -5.91 0.62 11.51
C ASP A 51 -5.12 0.31 10.22
N GLY A 52 -4.37 1.31 9.74
CA GLY A 52 -3.48 1.15 8.60
C GLY A 52 -2.38 0.13 8.87
N PHE A 53 -1.95 -0.56 7.82
CA PHE A 53 -0.88 -1.57 7.85
C PHE A 53 -0.05 -1.49 6.56
N ASP A 54 1.14 -2.10 6.56
CA ASP A 54 2.01 -2.11 5.39
C ASP A 54 1.55 -3.14 4.35
N ASN A 55 1.55 -2.75 3.08
CA ASN A 55 1.03 -3.60 2.00
C ASN A 55 1.80 -4.92 1.80
N VAL A 56 3.02 -5.03 2.32
CA VAL A 56 3.81 -6.27 2.32
C VAL A 56 3.10 -7.40 3.08
N ASP A 57 2.26 -7.07 4.05
CA ASP A 57 1.49 -8.04 4.84
C ASP A 57 0.31 -8.66 4.07
N VAL A 58 0.00 -8.14 2.87
CA VAL A 58 -1.04 -8.71 2.00
C VAL A 58 -0.62 -10.06 1.43
N TYR A 59 0.66 -10.26 1.10
CA TYR A 59 1.13 -11.52 0.54
C TYR A 59 0.93 -12.73 1.48
N PRO A 60 1.39 -12.70 2.75
CA PRO A 60 1.16 -13.82 3.67
C PRO A 60 -0.33 -14.06 3.94
N LEU A 61 -1.16 -13.02 3.94
CA LEU A 61 -2.62 -13.15 4.01
C LEU A 61 -3.16 -13.93 2.79
N LEU A 62 -2.76 -13.58 1.57
CA LEU A 62 -3.22 -14.27 0.36
C LEU A 62 -2.78 -15.73 0.33
N ALA A 63 -1.53 -16.03 0.71
CA ALA A 63 -1.03 -17.40 0.82
C ALA A 63 -1.85 -18.23 1.82
N HIS A 64 -2.18 -17.64 2.98
CA HIS A 64 -3.05 -18.25 3.99
C HIS A 64 -4.45 -18.55 3.44
N LEU A 65 -5.08 -17.58 2.76
CA LEU A 65 -6.43 -17.75 2.18
C LEU A 65 -6.48 -18.81 1.07
N LEU A 66 -5.41 -18.92 0.29
CA LEU A 66 -5.27 -19.91 -0.79
C LEU A 66 -4.79 -21.28 -0.31
N GLN A 67 -4.46 -21.42 0.97
CA GLN A 67 -3.93 -22.66 1.57
C GLN A 67 -2.64 -23.15 0.90
N VAL A 68 -1.76 -22.22 0.52
CA VAL A 68 -0.45 -22.51 -0.06
C VAL A 68 0.68 -22.05 0.86
N PRO A 69 1.85 -22.73 0.86
CA PRO A 69 3.00 -22.25 1.59
C PRO A 69 3.45 -20.88 1.06
N ALA A 70 3.66 -19.91 1.96
CA ALA A 70 4.27 -18.64 1.60
C ALA A 70 5.76 -18.82 1.31
N ALA A 71 6.26 -18.19 0.24
CA ALA A 71 7.69 -18.04 0.01
C ALA A 71 8.28 -17.00 0.99
N PRO A 72 9.61 -16.96 1.20
CA PRO A 72 10.25 -15.92 1.99
C PRO A 72 9.86 -14.52 1.51
N ASN A 73 9.41 -13.67 2.43
CA ASN A 73 8.94 -12.31 2.17
C ASN A 73 9.09 -11.46 3.43
N ASP A 74 8.91 -10.14 3.29
CA ASP A 74 9.07 -9.16 4.39
C ASP A 74 7.80 -8.94 5.21
N GLY A 75 6.69 -9.60 4.85
CA GLY A 75 5.39 -9.42 5.50
C GLY A 75 5.25 -10.20 6.81
N ASN A 76 4.48 -9.64 7.73
CA ASN A 76 4.11 -10.26 9.00
C ASN A 76 2.71 -10.90 8.92
N PRO A 77 2.59 -12.24 8.99
CA PRO A 77 1.28 -12.92 8.92
C PRO A 77 0.34 -12.60 10.09
N GLU A 78 0.85 -12.11 11.21
CA GLU A 78 0.02 -11.80 12.37
C GLU A 78 -0.73 -10.47 12.24
N THR A 79 -0.27 -9.54 11.39
CA THR A 79 -0.87 -8.20 11.23
C THR A 79 -2.36 -8.26 10.88
N LEU A 80 -2.73 -9.13 9.94
CA LEU A 80 -4.10 -9.23 9.42
C LEU A 80 -4.87 -10.43 9.98
N LYS A 81 -4.27 -11.22 10.87
CA LYS A 81 -4.91 -12.42 11.44
C LYS A 81 -6.22 -12.10 12.18
N GLN A 82 -6.28 -10.95 12.86
CA GLN A 82 -7.49 -10.48 13.55
C GLN A 82 -8.67 -10.20 12.60
N THR A 83 -8.42 -10.06 11.30
CA THR A 83 -9.46 -9.82 10.29
C THR A 83 -10.15 -11.11 9.84
N LEU A 84 -9.58 -12.27 10.15
CA LEU A 84 -10.09 -13.58 9.76
C LEU A 84 -11.06 -14.16 10.80
N ARG A 85 -11.96 -15.04 10.36
CA ARG A 85 -12.91 -15.76 11.22
C ARG A 85 -12.27 -16.93 11.94
#